data_AF-A0A0L8AN96-F1
#
_entry.id   AF-A0A0L8AN96-F1
#
_cell.length_a   1.000
_cell.length_b   1.000
_cell.length_c   1.000
_cell.angle_alpha   90.00
_cell.angle_beta   90.00
_cell.angle_gamma   90.00
#
_symmetry.space_group_name_H-M   'P 1'
#
loop_
_entity.id
_entity.type
_entity.pdbx_description
1 polymer ?
#
loop_
_entity_poly.entity_id
_entity_poly.type
_entity_poly.pdbx_seq_one_letter_code
_entity_poly.pdbx_strand_id
1 'polypeptide(L)'
;MASQTEENYLKALYSLSVGKNEVNISELSASLNVSNPTVNSMVKNLKTKGLVKYEKYKPLSLTEKGRKAAALIVRKHRLTEMFLVEKMGFGWEEVHEIAEQLEHVNSSKLFDRMDELMDFPLVDPHGSPIPDRSGNISESAYEPLSKFSVGRKVKLAALGHSSTEFLKFLNSRELSLGTEIEIKSIEPYDGSMVLSYQNHASETFTKAVCESLLVERVG
;
A
#
# COMPACT_ATOMS: atom_id res chain seq x y z
N MET A 1 -15.23 5.09 -20.90
CA MET A 1 -14.65 4.59 -19.62
C MET A 1 -13.14 4.53 -19.78
N ALA A 2 -12.39 4.56 -18.68
CA ALA A 2 -10.95 4.33 -18.75
C ALA A 2 -10.69 2.87 -19.16
N SER A 3 -9.59 2.61 -19.86
CA SER A 3 -9.16 1.23 -20.09
C SER A 3 -8.44 0.69 -18.85
N GLN A 4 -8.35 -0.63 -18.70
CA GLN A 4 -7.56 -1.27 -17.64
C GLN A 4 -6.13 -0.71 -17.59
N THR A 5 -5.50 -0.51 -18.75
CA THR A 5 -4.17 0.12 -18.82
C THR A 5 -4.16 1.53 -18.27
N GLU A 6 -5.17 2.36 -18.56
CA GLU A 6 -5.25 3.72 -18.01
C GLU A 6 -5.42 3.70 -16.49
N GLU A 7 -6.22 2.76 -15.97
CA GLU A 7 -6.42 2.57 -14.54
C GLU A 7 -5.12 2.15 -13.83
N ASN A 8 -4.36 1.21 -14.41
CA ASN A 8 -3.03 0.81 -13.90
C ASN A 8 -2.06 1.98 -13.83
N TYR A 9 -2.04 2.83 -14.85
CA TYR A 9 -1.21 4.03 -14.83
C TYR A 9 -1.64 4.99 -13.72
N LEU A 10 -2.94 5.24 -13.56
CA LEU A 10 -3.45 6.11 -12.49
C LEU A 10 -3.11 5.56 -11.09
N LYS A 11 -3.27 4.25 -10.88
CA LYS A 11 -2.90 3.57 -9.62
C LYS A 11 -1.41 3.69 -9.33
N ALA A 12 -0.55 3.39 -10.30
CA ALA A 12 0.91 3.52 -10.15
C ALA A 12 1.34 4.97 -9.86
N LEU A 13 0.74 5.94 -10.55
CA LEU A 13 0.97 7.36 -10.29
C LEU A 13 0.58 7.78 -8.88
N TYR A 14 -0.54 7.27 -8.41
CA TYR A 14 -1.02 7.54 -7.07
C TYR A 14 -0.04 7.04 -6.03
N SER A 15 0.36 5.77 -6.12
CA SER A 15 1.34 5.15 -5.22
C SER A 15 2.68 5.88 -5.23
N LEU A 16 3.21 6.22 -6.40
CA LEU A 16 4.48 6.96 -6.54
C LEU A 16 4.39 8.41 -6.04
N SER A 17 3.18 8.99 -6.00
CA SER A 17 2.96 10.36 -5.53
C SER A 17 2.85 10.49 -4.00
N VAL A 18 2.79 9.37 -3.29
CA VAL A 18 2.77 9.35 -1.82
C VAL A 18 4.11 9.88 -1.30
N GLY A 19 4.07 10.92 -0.46
CA GLY A 19 5.27 11.58 0.09
C GLY A 19 5.98 12.55 -0.86
N LYS A 20 5.75 12.48 -2.18
CA LYS A 20 6.25 13.43 -3.17
C LYS A 20 5.19 13.63 -4.26
N ASN A 21 4.55 14.80 -4.31
CA ASN A 21 3.43 15.08 -5.24
C ASN A 21 3.80 15.04 -6.75
N GLU A 22 5.05 14.72 -7.08
CA GLU A 22 5.62 14.71 -8.42
C GLU A 22 6.31 13.37 -8.69
N VAL A 23 6.11 12.86 -9.90
CA VAL A 23 6.64 11.56 -10.35
C VAL A 23 7.45 11.76 -11.64
N ASN A 24 8.54 11.01 -11.82
CA ASN A 24 9.30 11.02 -13.06
C ASN A 24 8.82 9.92 -14.01
N ILE A 25 8.95 10.14 -15.31
CA ILE A 25 8.60 9.12 -16.33
C ILE A 25 9.38 7.82 -16.10
N SER A 26 10.66 7.90 -15.71
CA SER A 26 11.49 6.74 -15.42
C SER A 26 11.00 5.93 -14.22
N GLU A 27 10.50 6.59 -13.18
CA GLU A 27 9.92 5.93 -12.00
C GLU A 27 8.64 5.19 -12.38
N LEU A 28 7.77 5.84 -13.16
CA LEU A 28 6.54 5.23 -13.65
C LEU A 28 6.82 4.05 -14.60
N SER A 29 7.83 4.18 -15.46
CA SER A 29 8.28 3.10 -16.34
C SER A 29 8.79 1.88 -15.58
N ALA A 30 9.60 2.10 -14.54
CA ALA A 30 10.09 1.03 -13.68
C ALA A 30 8.94 0.35 -12.93
N SER A 31 8.03 1.15 -12.35
CA SER A 31 6.87 0.63 -11.59
C SER A 31 5.91 -0.20 -12.44
N LEU A 32 5.71 0.16 -13.71
CA LEU A 32 4.80 -0.53 -14.63
C LEU A 32 5.49 -1.56 -15.52
N ASN A 33 6.81 -1.73 -15.38
CA ASN A 33 7.65 -2.58 -16.23
C ASN A 33 7.43 -2.36 -17.74
N VAL A 34 7.43 -1.10 -18.17
CA VAL A 34 7.25 -0.70 -19.58
C VAL A 34 8.25 0.37 -20.00
N SER A 35 8.50 0.48 -21.31
CA SER A 35 9.47 1.44 -21.84
C SER A 35 9.06 2.92 -21.64
N ASN A 36 10.05 3.82 -21.46
CA ASN A 36 9.81 5.27 -21.35
C ASN A 36 8.98 5.85 -22.53
N PRO A 37 9.19 5.43 -23.81
CA PRO A 37 8.31 5.84 -24.91
C PRO A 37 6.85 5.40 -24.73
N THR A 38 6.61 4.17 -24.26
CA THR A 38 5.26 3.66 -23.96
C THR A 38 4.58 4.53 -22.91
N VAL A 39 5.30 4.83 -21.82
CA VAL A 39 4.78 5.69 -20.75
C VAL A 39 4.48 7.09 -21.26
N ASN A 40 5.39 7.72 -22.00
CA ASN A 40 5.18 9.05 -22.56
C ASN A 40 3.93 9.11 -23.46
N SER A 41 3.68 8.07 -24.26
CA SER A 41 2.48 7.99 -25.10
C SER A 41 1.21 7.97 -24.24
N MET A 42 1.17 7.11 -23.23
CA MET A 42 0.02 7.02 -22.32
C MET A 42 -0.18 8.30 -21.50
N VAL A 43 0.88 8.91 -20.96
CA VAL A 43 0.80 10.15 -20.20
C VAL A 43 0.24 11.30 -21.05
N LYS A 44 0.59 11.38 -22.34
CA LYS A 44 -0.03 12.35 -23.26
C LYS A 44 -1.53 12.13 -23.41
N ASN A 45 -1.98 10.88 -23.51
CA ASN A 45 -3.40 10.54 -23.54
C ASN A 45 -4.11 10.86 -22.20
N LEU A 46 -3.49 10.56 -21.06
CA LEU A 46 -4.04 10.94 -19.74
C LEU A 46 -4.14 12.47 -19.59
N LYS A 47 -3.20 13.23 -20.17
CA LYS A 47 -3.23 14.69 -20.21
C LYS A 47 -4.41 15.21 -21.02
N THR A 48 -4.70 14.67 -22.20
CA THR A 48 -5.85 15.11 -23.01
C THR A 48 -7.18 14.84 -22.30
N LYS A 49 -7.24 13.83 -21.42
CA LYS A 49 -8.39 13.54 -20.55
C LYS A 49 -8.47 14.40 -19.27
N GLY A 50 -7.48 15.25 -19.04
CA GLY A 50 -7.36 16.13 -17.87
C GLY A 50 -7.07 15.38 -16.56
N LEU A 51 -6.46 14.19 -16.63
CA LEU A 51 -6.16 13.36 -15.46
C LEU A 51 -4.76 13.63 -14.89
N VAL A 52 -3.83 14.12 -15.72
CA VAL A 52 -2.46 14.44 -15.29
C VAL A 52 -2.06 15.82 -15.80
N LYS A 53 -1.20 16.49 -15.02
CA LYS A 53 -0.40 17.62 -15.47
C LYS A 53 0.91 17.08 -16.00
N TYR A 54 1.19 17.35 -17.27
CA TYR A 54 2.41 16.90 -17.94
C TYR A 54 2.94 18.01 -18.86
N GLU A 55 4.22 18.29 -18.70
CA GLU A 55 4.99 19.18 -19.56
C GLU A 55 6.30 18.47 -19.94
N LYS A 56 6.81 18.77 -21.14
CA LYS A 56 8.04 18.15 -21.63
C LYS A 56 9.18 18.49 -20.66
N TYR A 57 9.95 17.46 -20.27
CA TYR A 57 11.09 17.57 -19.35
C TYR A 57 10.76 17.97 -17.90
N LYS A 58 9.49 18.00 -17.51
CA LYS A 58 9.09 18.23 -16.12
C LYS A 58 8.54 16.95 -15.48
N PRO A 59 8.61 16.84 -14.14
CA PRO A 59 7.86 15.82 -13.42
C PRO A 59 6.37 15.92 -13.72
N LEU A 60 5.71 14.77 -13.67
CA LEU A 60 4.27 14.64 -13.87
C LEU A 60 3.55 14.59 -12.52
N SER A 61 2.32 15.09 -12.49
CA SER A 61 1.47 15.04 -11.30
C SER A 61 0.03 14.74 -11.68
N LEU A 62 -0.71 14.11 -10.77
CA LEU A 62 -2.15 13.91 -10.92
C LEU A 62 -2.86 15.27 -10.79
N THR A 63 -3.87 15.53 -11.64
CA THR A 63 -4.85 16.58 -11.36
C THR A 63 -5.75 16.14 -10.21
N GLU A 64 -6.60 17.01 -9.66
CA GLU A 64 -7.61 16.59 -8.68
C GLU A 64 -8.53 15.49 -9.22
N LYS A 65 -8.96 15.64 -10.49
CA LYS A 65 -9.73 14.62 -11.20
C LYS A 65 -8.98 13.30 -11.32
N GLY A 66 -7.69 13.34 -11.66
CA GLY A 66 -6.83 12.15 -11.72
C GLY A 66 -6.62 11.49 -10.37
N ARG A 67 -6.39 12.29 -9.33
CA ARG A 67 -6.22 11.82 -7.95
C ARG A 67 -7.47 11.10 -7.46
N LYS A 68 -8.65 11.68 -7.68
CA LYS A 68 -9.93 11.03 -7.37
C LYS A 68 -10.12 9.73 -8.14
N ALA A 69 -9.85 9.73 -9.45
CA ALA A 69 -9.97 8.53 -10.27
C ALA A 69 -9.05 7.40 -9.79
N ALA A 70 -7.79 7.73 -9.50
CA ALA A 70 -6.81 6.78 -8.97
C ALA A 70 -7.19 6.25 -7.58
N ALA A 71 -7.63 7.13 -6.67
CA ALA A 71 -8.08 6.74 -5.34
C ALA A 71 -9.27 5.78 -5.40
N LEU A 72 -10.21 5.96 -6.33
CA LEU A 72 -11.33 5.03 -6.49
C LEU A 72 -10.90 3.66 -7.02
N ILE A 73 -9.84 3.57 -7.83
CA ILE A 73 -9.25 2.28 -8.24
C ILE A 73 -8.60 1.59 -7.03
N VAL A 74 -7.79 2.34 -6.26
CA VAL A 74 -7.18 1.86 -5.02
C VAL A 74 -8.24 1.39 -4.02
N ARG A 75 -9.37 2.10 -3.91
CA ARG A 75 -10.51 1.69 -3.06
C ARG A 75 -11.04 0.32 -3.45
N LYS A 76 -11.26 0.08 -4.75
CA LYS A 76 -11.74 -1.22 -5.24
C LYS A 76 -10.75 -2.33 -4.95
N HIS A 77 -9.46 -2.08 -5.17
CA HIS A 77 -8.38 -3.02 -4.86
C HIS A 77 -8.44 -3.43 -3.38
N ARG A 78 -8.36 -2.45 -2.48
CA ARG A 78 -8.30 -2.66 -1.04
C ARG A 78 -9.56 -3.29 -0.45
N LEU A 79 -10.74 -2.89 -0.92
CA LEU A 79 -12.00 -3.54 -0.54
C LEU A 79 -12.05 -5.00 -0.99
N THR A 80 -11.48 -5.31 -2.15
CA THR A 80 -11.42 -6.69 -2.64
C THR A 80 -10.47 -7.51 -1.78
N GLU A 81 -9.27 -7.01 -1.50
CA GLU A 81 -8.31 -7.69 -0.61
C GLU A 81 -8.94 -7.95 0.77
N MET A 82 -9.55 -6.93 1.36
CA MET A 82 -10.22 -7.05 2.65
C MET A 82 -11.35 -8.08 2.62
N PHE A 83 -12.16 -8.07 1.58
CA PHE A 83 -13.28 -9.00 1.46
C PHE A 83 -12.81 -10.45 1.31
N LEU A 84 -11.76 -10.68 0.53
CA LEU A 84 -11.18 -12.01 0.34
C LEU A 84 -10.61 -12.57 1.65
N VAL A 85 -9.94 -11.76 2.46
CA VAL A 85 -9.44 -12.18 3.77
C VAL A 85 -10.60 -12.39 4.75
N GLU A 86 -11.40 -11.35 5.01
CA GLU A 86 -12.39 -11.35 6.09
C GLU A 86 -13.60 -12.26 5.85
N LYS A 87 -14.04 -12.40 4.60
CA LYS A 87 -15.28 -13.13 4.28
C LYS A 87 -15.03 -14.45 3.57
N MET A 88 -13.90 -14.59 2.89
CA MET A 88 -13.60 -15.80 2.10
C MET A 88 -12.46 -16.64 2.69
N GLY A 89 -11.75 -16.12 3.71
CA GLY A 89 -10.72 -16.87 4.44
C GLY A 89 -9.43 -17.08 3.66
N PHE A 90 -9.14 -16.23 2.68
CA PHE A 90 -7.85 -16.21 1.99
C PHE A 90 -6.74 -15.68 2.91
N GLY A 91 -5.52 -16.15 2.70
CA GLY A 91 -4.34 -15.53 3.29
C GLY A 91 -4.10 -14.14 2.68
N TRP A 92 -3.70 -13.17 3.51
CA TRP A 92 -3.33 -11.82 3.05
C TRP A 92 -2.17 -11.81 2.02
N GLU A 93 -1.40 -12.90 1.90
CA GLU A 93 -0.38 -13.10 0.86
C GLU A 93 -0.93 -13.55 -0.50
N GLU A 94 -2.20 -13.94 -0.56
CA GLU A 94 -2.83 -14.54 -1.75
C GLU A 94 -3.75 -13.56 -2.49
N VAL A 95 -4.15 -12.46 -1.84
CA VAL A 95 -5.25 -11.62 -2.31
C VAL A 95 -4.87 -10.60 -3.39
N HIS A 96 -3.59 -10.22 -3.47
CA HIS A 96 -3.14 -9.12 -4.33
C HIS A 96 -3.47 -9.35 -5.82
N GLU A 97 -3.08 -10.50 -6.36
CA GLU A 97 -3.29 -10.87 -7.77
C GLU A 97 -4.78 -10.95 -8.13
N ILE A 98 -5.62 -11.38 -7.18
CA ILE A 98 -7.07 -11.46 -7.38
C ILE A 98 -7.67 -10.06 -7.37
N ALA A 99 -7.22 -9.20 -6.44
CA ALA A 99 -7.65 -7.82 -6.35
C ALA A 99 -7.24 -6.99 -7.58
N GLU A 100 -6.05 -7.21 -8.15
CA GLU A 100 -5.62 -6.58 -9.41
C GLU A 100 -6.56 -6.93 -10.58
N GLN A 101 -7.13 -8.13 -10.62
CA GLN A 101 -8.08 -8.49 -11.67
C GLN A 101 -9.45 -7.86 -11.43
N LEU A 102 -9.91 -7.87 -10.18
CA LEU A 102 -11.26 -7.43 -9.83
C LEU A 102 -11.41 -5.91 -9.80
N GLU A 103 -10.37 -5.13 -9.48
CA GLU A 103 -10.47 -3.66 -9.38
C GLU A 103 -10.95 -2.97 -10.66
N HIS A 104 -10.73 -3.61 -11.81
CA HIS A 104 -11.16 -3.10 -13.13
C HIS A 104 -12.62 -3.39 -13.47
N VAL A 105 -13.31 -4.19 -12.64
CA VAL A 105 -14.74 -4.43 -12.81
C VAL A 105 -15.49 -3.10 -12.69
N ASN A 106 -16.27 -2.78 -13.70
CA ASN A 106 -17.04 -1.54 -13.75
C ASN A 106 -18.43 -1.71 -13.09
N SER A 107 -18.42 -2.03 -11.79
CA SER A 107 -19.65 -2.17 -10.99
C SER A 107 -19.43 -1.56 -9.61
N SER A 108 -19.81 -0.29 -9.42
CA SER A 108 -19.74 0.34 -8.09
C SER A 108 -20.59 -0.41 -7.06
N LYS A 109 -21.74 -0.97 -7.49
CA LYS A 109 -22.63 -1.77 -6.64
C LYS A 109 -21.94 -2.98 -6.02
N LEU A 110 -21.00 -3.62 -6.73
CA LEU A 110 -20.24 -4.76 -6.20
C LEU A 110 -19.37 -4.30 -5.01
N PHE A 111 -18.56 -3.27 -5.20
CA PHE A 111 -17.63 -2.79 -4.18
C PHE A 111 -18.35 -2.10 -3.02
N ASP A 112 -19.43 -1.35 -3.30
CA ASP A 112 -20.28 -0.78 -2.25
C ASP A 112 -20.89 -1.89 -1.38
N ARG A 113 -21.25 -3.04 -1.97
CA ARG A 113 -21.77 -4.17 -1.22
C ARG A 113 -20.67 -4.89 -0.42
N MET A 114 -19.47 -5.01 -0.96
CA MET A 114 -18.31 -5.53 -0.21
C MET A 114 -18.03 -4.66 1.03
N ASP A 115 -17.97 -3.34 0.84
CA ASP A 115 -17.78 -2.35 1.89
C ASP A 115 -18.83 -2.47 3.01
N GLU A 116 -20.12 -2.53 2.65
CA GLU A 116 -21.22 -2.74 3.59
C GLU A 116 -21.13 -4.08 4.35
N LEU A 117 -20.78 -5.17 3.66
CA LEU A 117 -20.69 -6.51 4.27
C LEU A 117 -19.54 -6.62 5.29
N MET A 118 -18.55 -5.75 5.18
CA MET A 118 -17.40 -5.65 6.08
C MET A 118 -17.58 -4.56 7.15
N ASP A 119 -18.76 -3.95 7.26
CA ASP A 119 -19.06 -2.84 8.19
C ASP A 119 -18.15 -1.61 7.98
N PHE A 120 -17.92 -1.24 6.72
CA PHE A 120 -17.18 -0.05 6.31
C PHE A 120 -15.73 0.00 6.85
N PRO A 121 -14.87 -0.98 6.49
CA PRO A 121 -13.50 -1.04 6.98
C PRO A 121 -12.71 0.19 6.55
N LEU A 122 -11.86 0.68 7.45
CA LEU A 122 -11.02 1.87 7.20
C LEU A 122 -9.65 1.51 6.61
N VAL A 123 -9.23 0.25 6.71
CA VAL A 123 -7.94 -0.26 6.25
C VAL A 123 -8.11 -1.62 5.55
N ASP A 124 -7.19 -1.94 4.66
CA ASP A 124 -7.06 -3.26 4.04
C ASP A 124 -6.35 -4.26 4.99
N PRO A 125 -6.22 -5.55 4.61
CA PRO A 125 -5.57 -6.56 5.44
C PRO A 125 -4.11 -6.27 5.78
N HIS A 126 -3.45 -5.37 5.03
CA HIS A 126 -2.07 -4.98 5.23
C HIS A 126 -1.94 -3.67 6.02
N GLY A 127 -3.06 -3.10 6.47
CA GLY A 127 -3.14 -1.89 7.31
C GLY A 127 -3.10 -0.59 6.52
N SER A 128 -3.22 -0.68 5.19
CA SER A 128 -3.22 0.45 4.27
C SER A 128 -4.62 1.07 4.19
N PRO A 129 -4.79 2.40 4.22
CA PRO A 129 -6.09 3.04 4.40
C PRO A 129 -7.01 2.89 3.17
N ILE A 130 -8.25 2.50 3.36
CA ILE A 130 -9.23 2.40 2.27
C ILE A 130 -9.75 3.82 1.94
N PRO A 131 -9.56 4.33 0.71
CA PRO A 131 -10.13 5.60 0.31
C PRO A 131 -11.65 5.60 0.41
N ASP A 132 -12.28 6.72 0.77
CA ASP A 132 -13.73 6.84 0.82
C ASP A 132 -14.38 6.90 -0.58
N ARG A 133 -15.72 6.97 -0.65
CA ARG A 133 -16.47 7.09 -1.92
C ARG A 133 -16.17 8.38 -2.71
N SER A 134 -15.58 9.37 -2.05
CA SER A 134 -15.12 10.63 -2.65
C SER A 134 -13.66 10.56 -3.12
N GLY A 135 -12.93 9.48 -2.78
CA GLY A 135 -11.51 9.31 -3.06
C GLY A 135 -10.59 9.98 -2.04
N ASN A 136 -11.11 10.37 -0.87
CA ASN A 136 -10.30 10.90 0.22
C ASN A 136 -9.65 9.75 0.99
N ILE A 137 -8.40 9.94 1.41
CA ILE A 137 -7.69 9.00 2.29
C ILE A 137 -7.48 9.69 3.63
N SER A 138 -7.79 8.98 4.72
CA SER A 138 -7.34 9.38 6.06
C SER A 138 -5.89 8.98 6.21
N GLU A 139 -4.99 9.95 6.41
CA GLU A 139 -3.59 9.65 6.71
C GLU A 139 -3.50 8.94 8.05
N SER A 140 -2.81 7.79 8.07
CA SER A 140 -2.48 7.09 9.31
C SER A 140 -1.06 7.50 9.71
N ALA A 141 -0.88 7.99 10.93
CA ALA A 141 0.40 8.48 11.44
C ALA A 141 1.31 7.33 11.93
N TYR A 142 1.44 6.27 11.13
CA TYR A 142 2.32 5.15 11.45
C TYR A 142 3.77 5.51 11.16
N GLU A 143 4.67 5.01 12.00
CA GLU A 143 6.11 5.19 11.82
C GLU A 143 6.78 3.84 11.63
N PRO A 144 7.85 3.76 10.81
CA PRO A 144 8.64 2.54 10.70
C PRO A 144 9.20 2.11 12.07
N LEU A 145 9.18 0.81 12.36
CA LEU A 145 9.74 0.24 13.59
C LEU A 145 11.21 0.65 13.80
N SER A 146 11.96 0.78 12.70
CA SER A 146 13.37 1.21 12.70
C SER A 146 13.62 2.60 13.31
N LYS A 147 12.58 3.43 13.51
CA LYS A 147 12.70 4.74 14.16
C LYS A 147 12.58 4.70 15.68
N PHE A 148 12.21 3.58 16.27
CA PHE A 148 11.95 3.45 17.70
C PHE A 148 13.20 3.00 18.47
N SER A 149 13.28 3.40 19.74
CA SER A 149 14.42 3.11 20.62
C SER A 149 14.18 1.85 21.47
N VAL A 150 15.28 1.27 21.97
CA VAL A 150 15.27 0.14 22.91
C VAL A 150 14.35 0.37 24.12
N GLY A 151 13.67 -0.68 24.56
CA GLY A 151 12.74 -0.67 25.69
C GLY A 151 11.33 -0.15 25.36
N ARG A 152 11.08 0.27 24.12
CA ARG A 152 9.74 0.66 23.68
C ARG A 152 8.92 -0.57 23.29
N LYS A 153 7.62 -0.50 23.61
CA LYS A 153 6.58 -1.38 23.12
C LYS A 153 5.75 -0.66 22.06
N VAL A 154 5.52 -1.33 20.95
CA VAL A 154 4.79 -0.82 19.80
C VAL A 154 3.86 -1.91 19.27
N LYS A 155 2.86 -1.53 18.49
CA LYS A 155 1.91 -2.46 17.87
C LYS A 155 2.06 -2.39 16.36
N LEU A 156 2.21 -3.53 15.70
CA LEU A 156 2.25 -3.60 14.23
C LEU A 156 0.89 -3.15 13.68
N ALA A 157 0.87 -2.06 12.91
CA ALA A 157 -0.36 -1.43 12.47
C ALA A 157 -0.54 -1.49 10.94
N ALA A 158 0.55 -1.43 10.19
CA ALA A 158 0.53 -1.54 8.74
C ALA A 158 1.87 -2.02 8.17
N LEU A 159 1.90 -2.28 6.86
CA LEU A 159 3.10 -2.57 6.10
C LEU A 159 3.41 -1.42 5.14
N GLY A 160 4.68 -1.03 5.02
CA GLY A 160 5.11 0.04 4.13
C GLY A 160 5.16 -0.39 2.66
N HIS A 161 5.87 -1.47 2.38
CA HIS A 161 5.85 -2.16 1.09
C HIS A 161 5.83 -3.65 1.35
N SER A 162 4.81 -4.34 0.84
CA SER A 162 4.63 -5.78 0.99
C SER A 162 4.79 -6.48 -0.36
N SER A 163 5.65 -7.49 -0.40
CA SER A 163 5.67 -8.49 -1.45
C SER A 163 5.13 -9.81 -0.91
N THR A 164 4.76 -10.73 -1.79
CA THR A 164 4.32 -12.08 -1.41
C THR A 164 5.38 -12.81 -0.57
N GLU A 165 6.67 -12.63 -0.89
CA GLU A 165 7.78 -13.20 -0.11
C GLU A 165 7.88 -12.58 1.28
N PHE A 166 7.68 -11.26 1.39
CA PHE A 166 7.69 -10.58 2.67
C PHE A 166 6.52 -11.02 3.55
N LEU A 167 5.32 -11.15 2.99
CA LEU A 167 4.14 -11.64 3.72
C LEU A 167 4.32 -13.09 4.18
N LYS A 168 4.88 -13.96 3.34
CA LYS A 168 5.26 -15.33 3.74
C LYS A 168 6.31 -15.36 4.84
N PHE A 169 7.29 -14.45 4.80
CA PHE A 169 8.25 -14.27 5.88
C PHE A 169 7.54 -13.91 7.19
N LEU A 170 6.60 -12.95 7.19
CA LEU A 170 5.84 -12.58 8.39
C LEU A 170 4.98 -13.74 8.92
N ASN A 171 4.30 -14.48 8.03
CA ASN A 171 3.53 -15.68 8.40
C ASN A 171 4.43 -16.72 9.09
N SER A 172 5.65 -16.97 8.56
CA SER A 172 6.59 -17.92 9.17
C SER A 172 7.12 -17.48 10.55
N ARG A 173 6.88 -16.23 10.92
CA ARG A 173 7.23 -15.62 12.21
C ARG A 173 6.00 -15.33 13.07
N GLU A 174 4.82 -15.81 12.69
CA GLU A 174 3.55 -15.57 13.40
C GLU A 174 3.25 -14.07 13.62
N LEU A 175 3.76 -13.22 12.72
CA LEU A 175 3.54 -11.77 12.76
C LEU A 175 2.34 -11.39 11.92
N SER A 176 1.35 -10.78 12.58
CA SER A 176 0.16 -10.23 11.97
C SER A 176 -0.08 -8.81 12.50
N LEU A 177 -0.97 -8.07 11.84
CA LEU A 177 -1.39 -6.76 12.35
C LEU A 177 -1.97 -6.92 13.75
N GLY A 178 -1.63 -5.97 14.60
CA GLY A 178 -1.99 -5.95 16.01
C GLY A 178 -1.02 -6.65 16.94
N THR A 179 0.00 -7.35 16.44
CA THR A 179 1.04 -7.92 17.29
C THR A 179 1.80 -6.82 18.04
N GLU A 180 1.87 -6.95 19.37
CA GLU A 180 2.73 -6.12 20.22
C GLU A 180 4.17 -6.60 20.15
N ILE A 181 5.08 -5.65 19.90
CA ILE A 181 6.50 -5.87 19.69
C ILE A 181 7.26 -5.02 20.71
N GLU A 182 8.20 -5.63 21.43
CA GLU A 182 9.15 -4.93 22.29
C GLU A 182 10.55 -4.96 21.67
N ILE A 183 11.21 -3.79 21.64
CA ILE A 183 12.56 -3.63 21.10
C ILE A 183 13.58 -3.92 22.20
N LYS A 184 14.32 -5.03 22.08
CA LYS A 184 15.30 -5.49 23.08
C LYS A 184 16.68 -4.91 22.87
N SER A 185 17.15 -4.85 21.62
CA SER A 185 18.41 -4.21 21.27
C SER A 185 18.42 -3.76 19.81
N ILE A 186 19.36 -2.86 19.49
CA ILE A 186 19.61 -2.37 18.14
C ILE A 186 21.12 -2.46 17.91
N GLU A 187 21.54 -3.16 16.87
CA GLU A 187 22.95 -3.31 16.49
C GLU A 187 23.46 -2.01 15.84
N PRO A 188 24.46 -1.32 16.43
CA PRO A 188 24.94 -0.05 15.90
C PRO A 188 25.53 -0.12 14.50
N TYR A 189 26.09 -1.27 14.09
CA TYR A 189 26.77 -1.40 12.80
C TYR A 189 25.80 -1.37 11.60
N ASP A 190 24.75 -2.19 11.64
CA ASP A 190 23.82 -2.37 10.51
C ASP A 190 22.38 -1.92 10.80
N GLY A 191 22.08 -1.57 12.05
CA GLY A 191 20.73 -1.20 12.49
C GLY A 191 19.76 -2.37 12.57
N SER A 192 20.22 -3.61 12.56
CA SER A 192 19.38 -4.76 12.87
C SER A 192 18.85 -4.68 14.31
N MET A 193 17.65 -5.22 14.53
CA MET A 193 16.94 -5.09 15.80
C MET A 193 16.62 -6.48 16.35
N VAL A 194 16.86 -6.68 17.64
CA VAL A 194 16.36 -7.86 18.36
C VAL A 194 15.03 -7.48 18.99
N LEU A 195 14.01 -8.27 18.67
CA LEU A 195 12.62 -8.04 19.04
C LEU A 195 12.11 -9.20 19.90
N SER A 196 11.16 -8.91 20.78
CA SER A 196 10.32 -9.94 21.41
C SER A 196 8.85 -9.64 21.18
N TYR A 197 8.07 -10.66 20.86
CA TYR A 197 6.64 -10.55 20.60
C TYR A 197 5.98 -11.93 20.77
N GLN A 198 4.74 -11.95 21.25
CA GLN A 198 3.99 -13.20 21.47
C GLN A 198 4.85 -14.27 22.20
N ASN A 199 5.08 -15.43 21.58
CA ASN A 199 5.88 -16.55 22.11
C ASN A 199 7.37 -16.48 21.68
N HIS A 200 7.76 -15.46 20.91
CA HIS A 200 9.11 -15.25 20.44
C HIS A 200 9.88 -14.33 21.40
N ALA A 201 10.71 -14.92 22.26
CA ALA A 201 11.47 -14.16 23.25
C ALA A 201 12.60 -13.32 22.65
N SER A 202 13.14 -13.72 21.49
CA SER A 202 14.25 -13.04 20.82
C SER A 202 14.32 -13.43 19.34
N GLU A 203 13.97 -12.50 18.45
CA GLU A 203 14.09 -12.64 17.00
C GLU A 203 14.86 -11.44 16.43
N THR A 204 15.84 -11.71 15.56
CA THR A 204 16.67 -10.66 14.95
C THR A 204 16.14 -10.32 13.57
N PHE A 205 15.69 -9.08 13.39
CA PHE A 205 15.25 -8.56 12.10
C PHE A 205 16.25 -7.55 11.55
N THR A 206 16.47 -7.60 10.24
CA THR A 206 17.31 -6.61 9.58
C THR A 206 16.66 -5.23 9.62
N LYS A 207 17.47 -4.18 9.46
CA LYS A 207 16.95 -2.82 9.34
C LYS A 207 15.88 -2.69 8.24
N ALA A 208 16.09 -3.35 7.09
CA ALA A 208 15.15 -3.34 5.99
C ALA A 208 13.78 -3.93 6.36
N VAL A 209 13.75 -5.05 7.10
CA VAL A 209 12.49 -5.60 7.64
C VAL A 209 11.83 -4.60 8.58
N CYS A 210 12.61 -3.99 9.48
CA CYS A 210 12.09 -3.01 10.45
C CYS A 210 11.62 -1.69 9.80
N GLU A 211 12.13 -1.34 8.62
CA GLU A 211 11.64 -0.21 7.82
C GLU A 211 10.31 -0.51 7.13
N SER A 212 10.05 -1.78 6.80
CA SER A 212 8.79 -2.22 6.19
C SER A 212 7.66 -2.46 7.20
N LEU A 213 7.97 -2.62 8.49
CA LEU A 213 6.97 -2.75 9.56
C LEU A 213 6.57 -1.36 10.07
N LEU A 214 5.33 -0.93 9.82
CA LEU A 214 4.80 0.33 10.31
C LEU A 214 4.03 0.10 11.61
N VAL A 215 4.38 0.86 12.64
CA VAL A 215 3.90 0.62 14.00
C VAL A 215 3.28 1.86 14.61
N GLU A 216 2.43 1.63 15.62
CA GLU A 216 1.91 2.64 16.53
C GLU A 216 2.39 2.41 17.96
N ARG A 217 2.40 3.46 18.78
CA ARG A 217 2.80 3.33 20.19
C ARG A 217 1.71 2.62 20.97
N VAL A 218 2.10 1.65 21.79
CA VAL A 218 1.23 1.11 22.84
C VAL A 218 1.22 2.14 23.98
N GLY A 219 0.02 2.53 24.43
CA GLY A 219 -0.17 3.49 25.51
C GLY A 219 0.41 3.05 26.85
#